data_AF-A0AAX6BMU0-F1
#
_entry.id   AF-A0AAX6BMU0-F1
#
_cell.length_a   1.000
_cell.length_b   1.000
_cell.length_c   1.000
_cell.angle_alpha   90.00
_cell.angle_beta   90.00
_cell.angle_gamma   90.00
#
_symmetry.space_group_name_H-M   'P 1'
#
loop_
_entity.id
_entity.type
_entity.pdbx_description
1 polymer ?
#
loop_
_entity_poly.entity_id
_entity_poly.type
_entity_poly.pdbx_seq_one_letter_code
_entity_poly.pdbx_strand_id
1 'polypeptide(L)' 'MYKGSAFAVYSKSRYLDFIEIGTIADDIHPGPFKHYGIHALNHIIDVVSTEPPSISVIQRDHEPK' A
#
# COMPACT_ATOMS: atom_id res chain seq x y z
N MET A 1 -19.13 -10.29 9.20
CA MET A 1 -17.76 -10.86 9.31
C MET A 1 -17.02 -10.51 8.03
N TYR A 2 -15.98 -9.67 8.09
CA TYR A 2 -15.19 -9.32 6.91
C TYR A 2 -14.36 -10.54 6.47
N LYS A 3 -14.43 -10.90 5.18
CA LYS A 3 -13.75 -12.07 4.58
C LYS A 3 -12.70 -11.67 3.54
N GLY A 4 -12.23 -10.41 3.55
CA GLY A 4 -11.20 -9.93 2.64
C GLY A 4 -9.79 -10.04 3.23
N SER A 5 -8.77 -10.03 2.36
CA SER A 5 -7.39 -9.88 2.82
C SER A 5 -7.17 -8.44 3.29
N ALA A 6 -6.68 -8.23 4.51
CA ALA A 6 -6.37 -6.90 5.03
C ALA A 6 -5.20 -6.22 4.29
N PHE A 7 -4.36 -7.04 3.64
CA PHE A 7 -3.22 -6.60 2.85
C PHE A 7 -3.25 -7.31 1.49
N ALA A 8 -3.19 -6.55 0.40
CA ALA A 8 -3.21 -7.07 -0.96
C ALA A 8 -2.04 -6.51 -1.77
N VAL A 9 -1.42 -7.36 -2.57
CA VAL A 9 -0.34 -6.97 -3.49
C VAL A 9 -0.86 -7.10 -4.91
N TYR A 10 -0.80 -6.01 -5.66
CA TYR A 10 -1.29 -5.94 -7.03
C TYR A 10 -0.11 -5.83 -8.00
N SER A 11 -0.06 -6.72 -8.98
CA SER A 11 0.84 -6.62 -10.13
C SER A 11 0.29 -5.73 -11.25
N LYS A 12 -1.01 -5.38 -11.19
CA LYS A 12 -1.68 -4.44 -12.09
C LYS A 12 -2.85 -3.78 -11.34
N SER A 13 -2.98 -2.47 -11.43
CA SER A 13 -4.10 -1.71 -10.86
C SER A 13 -4.27 -0.38 -11.60
N ARG A 14 -5.47 0.21 -11.55
CA ARG A 14 -5.67 1.58 -12.08
C ARG A 14 -4.78 2.62 -11.38
N TYR A 15 -4.41 2.35 -10.13
CA TYR A 15 -3.52 3.22 -9.39
C TYR A 15 -2.07 3.15 -9.92
N LEU A 16 -1.58 1.96 -10.28
CA LEU A 16 -0.30 1.82 -10.98
C LEU A 16 -0.32 2.56 -12.32
N ASP A 17 -1.38 2.38 -13.12
CA ASP A 17 -1.54 3.09 -14.39
C ASP A 17 -1.51 4.62 -14.18
N PHE A 18 -2.15 5.12 -13.11
CA PHE A 18 -2.14 6.55 -12.76
C PHE A 18 -0.76 7.05 -12.34
N ILE A 19 0.00 6.26 -11.55
CA ILE A 19 1.36 6.66 -11.13
C ILE A 19 2.30 6.72 -12.34
N GLU A 20 2.23 5.74 -13.23
CA GLU A 20 3.07 5.65 -14.44
C GLU A 20 2.85 6.85 -15.39
N ILE A 21 1.59 7.24 -15.63
CA ILE A 21 1.29 8.33 -16.58
C ILE A 21 1.20 9.71 -15.93
N GLY A 22 0.87 9.77 -14.64
CA GLY A 22 0.43 10.98 -13.95
C GLY A 22 1.48 11.58 -13.04
N THR A 23 2.63 10.94 -12.86
CA THR A 23 3.70 11.38 -11.96
C THR A 23 5.07 11.20 -12.59
N ILE A 24 6.10 11.84 -12.00
CA ILE A 24 7.51 11.64 -12.37
C ILE A 24 8.17 10.52 -11.56
N ALA A 25 7.39 9.60 -10.98
CA ALA A 25 7.90 8.60 -10.04
C ALA A 25 8.99 7.72 -10.68
N ASP A 26 8.80 7.29 -11.93
CA ASP A 26 9.80 6.51 -12.67
C ASP A 26 11.09 7.30 -12.95
N ASP A 27 11.02 8.63 -13.09
CA ASP A 27 12.21 9.48 -13.33
C ASP A 27 13.09 9.57 -12.09
N ILE A 28 12.48 9.60 -10.89
CA ILE A 28 13.19 9.78 -9.61
C ILE A 28 13.48 8.45 -8.90
N HIS A 29 12.64 7.43 -9.11
CA HIS A 29 12.74 6.10 -8.53
C HIS A 29 12.45 5.05 -9.63
N PRO A 30 13.42 4.82 -10.54
CA PRO A 30 13.22 3.88 -11.64
C PRO A 30 13.07 2.44 -11.13
N GLY A 31 12.14 1.69 -11.68
CA GLY A 31 12.07 0.24 -11.49
C GLY A 31 10.68 -0.27 -11.18
N PRO A 32 10.42 -1.58 -11.28
CA PRO A 32 9.06 -2.08 -11.34
C PRO A 32 8.32 -1.74 -10.04
N PHE A 33 7.36 -0.84 -10.17
CA PHE A 33 6.48 -0.47 -9.09
C PHE A 33 5.59 -1.65 -8.70
N LYS A 34 5.48 -1.88 -7.39
CA LYS A 34 4.46 -2.76 -6.81
C LYS A 34 3.44 -1.91 -6.06
N HIS A 35 2.19 -2.32 -6.18
CA HIS A 35 1.10 -1.68 -5.46
C HIS A 35 0.65 -2.53 -4.27
N TYR A 36 0.67 -1.93 -3.09
CA TYR A 36 0.23 -2.52 -1.83
C TYR A 36 -1.04 -1.82 -1.36
N GLY A 37 -2.15 -2.55 -1.34
CA GLY A 37 -3.43 -2.06 -0.81
C GLY A 37 -3.64 -2.55 0.61
N ILE A 38 -3.85 -1.62 1.54
CA ILE A 38 -4.20 -1.90 2.94
C ILE A 38 -5.68 -1.61 3.11
N HIS A 39 -6.48 -2.66 3.28
CA HIS A 39 -7.93 -2.55 3.38
C HIS A 39 -8.32 -2.28 4.83
N ALA A 40 -8.73 -1.04 5.11
CA ALA A 40 -9.36 -0.67 6.37
C ALA A 40 -10.89 -0.84 6.27
N LEU A 41 -11.60 -0.47 7.35
CA LEU A 41 -13.05 -0.64 7.41
C LEU A 41 -13.80 0.12 6.30
N ASN A 42 -13.40 1.39 6.05
CA ASN A 42 -14.10 2.30 5.14
C ASN A 42 -13.20 2.89 4.04
N HIS A 43 -11.91 2.56 4.04
CA HIS A 43 -10.94 3.13 3.11
C HIS A 43 -9.90 2.08 2.72
N ILE A 44 -9.26 2.32 1.58
CA ILE A 44 -8.07 1.61 1.16
C ILE A 44 -6.91 2.61 1.23
N ILE A 45 -5.81 2.20 1.83
CA ILE A 45 -4.55 2.94 1.73
C ILE A 45 -3.76 2.27 0.61
N ASP A 46 -3.56 3.00 -0.48
CA ASP A 46 -2.80 2.57 -1.64
C ASP A 46 -1.35 3.06 -1.51
N VAL A 47 -0.39 2.14 -1.59
CA VAL A 47 1.05 2.45 -1.51
C VAL A 47 1.75 1.88 -2.74
N VAL A 48 2.47 2.72 -3.45
CA VAL A 48 3.32 2.32 -4.58
C VAL A 48 4.79 2.47 -4.19
N SER A 49 5.58 1.42 -4.41
CA SER A 49 7.00 1.39 -4.06
C SER A 49 7.76 0.42 -4.97
N THR A 50 9.02 0.73 -5.24
CA THR A 50 9.98 -0.17 -5.91
C THR A 50 10.49 -1.26 -4.97
N GLU A 51 10.44 -1.02 -3.66
CA GLU A 51 10.86 -1.97 -2.62
C GLU A 51 9.67 -2.47 -1.78
N PRO A 52 9.72 -3.71 -1.25
CA PRO A 52 8.72 -4.19 -0.30
C PRO A 52 8.68 -3.39 1.02
N PRO A 53 7.51 -3.18 1.62
CA PRO A 53 7.40 -2.50 2.90
C PRO A 53 7.94 -3.36 4.05
N SER A 54 8.47 -2.72 5.08
CA SER A 54 8.73 -3.36 6.37
C SER A 54 7.48 -3.31 7.24
N ILE A 55 7.04 -4.46 7.79
CA ILE A 55 5.81 -4.58 8.59
C ILE A 55 6.17 -4.99 10.02
N SER A 56 5.69 -4.21 10.99
CA SER A 56 5.89 -4.47 12.43
C SER A 56 4.57 -4.33 13.19
N VAL A 57 4.34 -5.19 14.17
CA VAL A 57 3.20 -5.08 15.10
C VAL A 57 3.59 -4.14 16.23
N ILE A 58 2.79 -3.10 16.43
CA ILE A 58 2.97 -2.16 17.55
C ILE A 58 2.09 -2.64 18.71
N GLN A 59 2.70 -3.00 19.84
CA GLN A 59 1.96 -3.12 21.09
C GLN A 59 1.57 -1.71 21.55
N ARG A 60 0.27 -1.47 21.70
CA ARG A 60 -0.19 -0.28 22.40
C ARG A 60 -0.20 -0.61 23.87
N ASP A 61 0.64 0.07 24.64
CA ASP A 61 0.51 0.09 26.08
C ASP A 61 -0.88 0.62 26.42
N HIS A 62 -1.57 -0.09 27.31
CA HIS A 62 -2.93 0.27 27.70
C HIS A 62 -2.84 1.55 28.54
N GLU A 63 -3.22 2.72 27.99
CA GLU A 63 -3.45 3.89 28.83
C GLU A 63 -4.62 3.55 29.79
N PRO A 64 -4.42 3.71 31.11
CA PRO A 64 -5.55 3.66 32.03
C PRO A 64 -6.50 4.82 31.71
N LYS A 65 -7.79 4.48 31.58
CA LYS A 65 -8.88 5.45 31.42
C LYS A 65 -9.02 6.35 32.64
#